data_AF-A0A435DBV8-F1
#
_entry.id   AF-A0A435DBV8-F1
#
_cell.length_a   1.000
_cell.length_b   1.000
_cell.length_c   1.000
_cell.angle_alpha   90.00
_cell.angle_beta   90.00
_cell.angle_gamma   90.00
#
_symmetry.space_group_name_H-M   'P 1'
#
loop_
_entity.id
_entity.type
_entity.pdbx_description
1 polymer ?
#
loop_
_entity_poly.entity_id
_entity_poly.type
_entity_poly.pdbx_seq_one_letter_code
_entity_poly.pdbx_strand_id
1 'polypeptide(L)' 'DMGEGGEEVFKQGLSLIWKKQVVNRIYDRKNETLIYLSHSRQVQNGSAKMSVTTVPLYGQNVVWTKGKPQ' A
#
# COMPACT_ATOMS: atom_id res chain seq x y z
N ASP A 1 7.33 4.99 5.93
CA ASP A 1 8.63 4.56 5.41
C ASP A 1 8.57 4.66 3.88
N MET A 2 9.56 5.27 3.24
CA MET A 2 9.60 5.43 1.76
C MET A 2 10.46 4.36 1.09
N GLY A 3 10.88 3.33 1.83
CA GLY A 3 11.55 2.16 1.25
C GLY A 3 10.68 1.44 0.21
N GLU A 4 11.30 0.56 -0.58
CA GLU A 4 10.68 -0.17 -1.70
C GLU A 4 9.38 -0.91 -1.32
N GLY A 5 9.23 -1.29 -0.05
CA GLY A 5 8.04 -1.97 0.46
C GLY A 5 6.83 -1.06 0.74
N GLY A 6 7.01 0.27 0.74
CA GLY A 6 5.98 1.24 1.10
C GLY A 6 5.58 1.22 2.59
N GLU A 7 4.60 2.05 2.93
CA GLU A 7 3.99 2.12 4.26
C GLU A 7 2.82 1.14 4.37
N GLU A 8 2.84 0.22 5.34
CA GLU A 8 1.69 -0.65 5.65
C GLU A 8 0.56 0.21 6.25
N VAL A 9 -0.47 0.49 5.46
CA VAL A 9 -1.60 1.36 5.85
C VAL A 9 -2.82 0.57 6.34
N PHE A 10 -2.86 -0.73 6.05
CA PHE A 10 -3.93 -1.61 6.50
C PHE A 10 -3.43 -3.04 6.70
N LYS A 11 -3.92 -3.69 7.75
CA LYS A 11 -3.68 -5.11 8.00
C LYS A 11 -4.83 -5.73 8.77
N GLN A 12 -5.38 -6.82 8.24
CA GLN A 12 -6.49 -7.54 8.87
C GLN A 12 -6.31 -9.06 8.75
N GLY A 13 -6.71 -9.80 9.78
CA GLY A 13 -6.81 -11.25 9.71
C GLY A 13 -8.00 -11.69 8.85
N LEU A 14 -7.77 -12.59 7.90
CA LEU A 14 -8.82 -13.21 7.08
C LEU A 14 -9.17 -14.62 7.55
N SER A 15 -8.37 -15.23 8.42
CA SER A 15 -8.66 -16.53 9.03
C SER A 15 -8.20 -16.57 10.47
N LEU A 16 -8.71 -17.56 11.21
CA LEU A 16 -8.46 -17.72 12.65
C LEU A 16 -6.98 -17.94 12.98
N ILE A 17 -6.17 -18.46 12.04
CA ILE A 17 -4.80 -18.90 12.37
C ILE A 17 -3.72 -18.32 11.43
N TRP A 18 -3.94 -18.19 10.11
CA TRP A 18 -2.78 -18.02 9.19
C TRP A 18 -2.92 -17.07 7.99
N LYS A 19 -4.10 -16.50 7.72
CA LYS A 19 -4.29 -15.59 6.57
C LYS A 19 -4.42 -14.15 7.02
N LYS A 20 -3.66 -13.25 6.40
CA LYS A 20 -3.73 -11.80 6.65
C LYS A 20 -3.81 -11.04 5.33
N GLN A 21 -4.75 -10.12 5.22
CA GLN A 21 -4.77 -9.11 4.17
C GLN A 21 -3.89 -7.94 4.61
N VAL A 22 -3.08 -7.44 3.69
CA VAL A 22 -2.17 -6.32 3.91
C VAL A 22 -2.34 -5.34 2.75
N VAL A 23 -2.33 -4.04 3.04
CA VAL A 23 -2.25 -2.99 2.04
C VAL A 23 -1.07 -2.09 2.35
N ASN A 24 -0.16 -2.00 1.39
CA ASN A 24 0.95 -1.06 1.42
C ASN A 24 0.63 0.14 0.53
N ARG A 25 0.97 1.34 1.00
CA ARG A 25 0.89 2.57 0.23
C ARG A 25 2.30 3.07 -0.08
N ILE A 26 2.56 3.33 -1.34
CA ILE A 26 3.83 3.85 -1.84
C ILE A 26 3.55 5.21 -2.47
N TYR A 27 4.40 6.20 -2.18
CA TYR A 27 4.36 7.47 -2.87
C TYR A 27 5.40 7.47 -3.98
N ASP A 28 4.93 7.48 -5.23
CA ASP A 28 5.77 7.69 -6.40
C ASP A 28 5.95 9.20 -6.60
N ARG A 29 7.10 9.70 -6.17
CA ARG A 29 7.46 11.12 -6.27
C ARG A 29 7.61 11.57 -7.71
N LYS A 30 8.16 10.72 -8.59
CA LYS A 30 8.45 11.09 -9.98
C LYS A 30 7.16 11.34 -10.76
N ASN A 31 6.14 10.52 -10.50
CA ASN A 31 4.86 10.60 -11.18
C ASN A 31 3.76 11.27 -10.34
N GLU A 32 4.11 11.83 -9.18
CA GLU A 32 3.18 12.40 -8.20
C GLU A 32 1.93 11.53 -8.01
N THR A 33 2.11 10.26 -7.62
CA THR A 33 1.03 9.26 -7.57
C THR A 33 1.13 8.44 -6.29
N LEU A 34 -0.01 8.13 -5.68
CA LEU A 34 -0.10 7.13 -4.62
C LEU A 34 -0.42 5.77 -5.21
N ILE A 35 0.37 4.78 -4.88
CA ILE A 35 0.19 3.38 -5.29
C ILE A 35 -0.22 2.59 -4.06
N TYR A 36 -1.34 1.89 -4.16
CA TYR A 36 -1.82 0.94 -3.16
C TYR A 36 -1.59 -0.48 -3.67
N LEU A 37 -0.79 -1.24 -2.94
CA LEU A 37 -0.51 -2.65 -3.18
C LEU A 37 -1.23 -3.48 -2.13
N SER A 38 -2.20 -4.29 -2.56
CA SER A 38 -3.00 -5.15 -1.71
C SER A 38 -2.62 -6.60 -1.93
N HIS A 39 -2.22 -7.32 -0.87
CA HIS A 39 -1.76 -8.71 -0.95
C HIS A 39 -2.14 -9.52 0.28
N SER A 40 -2.31 -10.83 0.11
CA SER A 40 -2.69 -11.76 1.19
C SER A 40 -1.49 -12.60 1.64
N ARG A 41 -1.01 -12.44 2.87
CA ARG A 41 0.06 -13.30 3.43
C ARG A 41 -0.57 -14.60 3.97
N GLN A 42 -0.18 -15.76 3.41
CA GLN A 42 -0.45 -17.10 3.97
C GLN A 42 0.88 -17.79 4.30
N VAL A 43 0.98 -18.41 5.48
CA VAL A 43 2.22 -19.01 5.99
C VAL A 43 2.81 -20.10 5.09
N GLN A 44 1.97 -20.90 4.42
CA GLN A 44 2.44 -22.03 3.60
C GLN A 44 2.67 -21.70 2.12
N ASN A 45 1.88 -20.80 1.51
CA ASN A 45 1.81 -20.68 0.04
C ASN A 45 2.11 -19.26 -0.49
N GLY A 46 2.53 -18.32 0.36
CA GLY A 46 2.73 -16.93 -0.05
C GLY A 46 1.43 -16.26 -0.51
N SER A 47 1.55 -15.10 -1.16
CA SER A 47 0.42 -14.28 -1.59
C SER A 47 0.07 -14.51 -3.06
N ALA A 48 -0.70 -15.55 -3.35
CA ALA A 48 -1.17 -15.83 -4.71
C ALA A 48 -2.16 -14.78 -5.28
N LYS A 49 -2.68 -13.87 -4.42
CA LYS A 49 -3.62 -12.82 -4.82
C LYS A 49 -3.02 -11.45 -4.51
N MET A 50 -2.75 -10.69 -5.56
CA MET A 50 -2.26 -9.32 -5.49
C MET A 50 -3.18 -8.41 -6.30
N SER A 51 -3.39 -7.20 -5.82
CA SER A 51 -4.14 -6.16 -6.51
C SER A 51 -3.39 -4.83 -6.35
N VAL A 52 -3.38 -4.03 -7.41
CA VAL A 52 -2.72 -2.72 -7.45
C VAL A 52 -3.77 -1.68 -7.83
N THR A 53 -3.74 -0.54 -7.15
CA THR A 53 -4.57 0.63 -7.46
C THR A 53 -3.72 1.87 -7.37
N THR A 54 -3.92 2.81 -8.28
CA THR A 54 -3.18 4.07 -8.33
C THR A 54 -4.12 5.26 -8.18
N VAL A 55 -3.66 6.29 -7.49
CA VAL A 55 -4.36 7.56 -7.30
C VAL A 55 -3.41 8.68 -7.76
N PRO A 56 -3.66 9.27 -8.94
CA PRO A 56 -2.83 10.37 -9.43
C PRO A 56 -3.07 11.61 -8.55
N LEU A 57 -1.98 12.30 -8.18
CA LEU A 57 -2.02 13.53 -7.41
C LEU A 57 -1.70 14.78 -8.25
N TYR A 58 -1.13 14.61 -9.44
CA TYR A 58 -0.83 15.72 -10.33
C TYR A 58 -2.10 16.48 -10.71
N GLY A 59 -2.03 17.82 -10.70
CA GLY A 59 -3.16 18.69 -10.99
C GLY A 59 -4.30 18.67 -9.95
N GLN A 60 -4.11 17.99 -8.81
CA GLN A 60 -5.07 17.99 -7.70
C GLN A 60 -4.61 18.91 -6.57
N ASN A 61 -5.58 19.51 -5.86
CA ASN A 61 -5.30 20.21 -4.60
C ASN A 61 -5.14 19.19 -3.47
N VAL A 62 -3.89 18.80 -3.19
CA VAL A 62 -3.57 17.78 -2.18
C VAL A 62 -3.27 18.42 -0.83
N VAL A 63 -3.98 17.99 0.21
CA VAL A 63 -3.71 18.38 1.60
C VAL A 63 -2.92 17.27 2.29
N TRP A 64 -1.72 17.60 2.78
CA TRP A 64 -0.83 16.66 3.46
C TRP A 64 -0.92 16.82 4.98
N THR A 65 -1.40 15.80 5.68
CA THR A 65 -1.54 15.83 7.15
C THR A 65 -0.21 15.78 7.90
N LYS A 66 0.84 15.23 7.27
CA LYS A 66 2.20 15.13 7.83
C LYS A 66 3.25 15.84 6.96
N GLY A 67 2.82 16.76 6.09
CA GLY A 67 3.67 17.36 5.05
C GLY A 67 3.88 16.46 3.83
N LYS A 68 4.31 17.06 2.71
CA LYS A 68 4.59 16.32 1.46
C LYS A 68 5.79 15.38 1.71
N PRO A 69 5.68 14.07 1.39
CA PRO A 69 6.79 13.14 1.57
C PRO A 69 7.99 13.58 0.70
N GLN A 70 9.12 13.82 1.38
CA GLN A 70 10.41 14.24 0.82
C GLN A 70 11.22 13.14 0.18
#